data_AF-A0A550HAY3-F1
#
_entry.id   AF-A0A550HAY3-F1
#
_cell.length_a   1.000
_cell.length_b   1.000
_cell.length_c   1.000
_cell.angle_alpha   90.00
_cell.angle_beta   90.00
_cell.angle_gamma   90.00
#
_symmetry.space_group_name_H-M   'P 1'
#
loop_
_entity.id
_entity.type
_entity.pdbx_description
1 polymer ?
#
loop_
_entity_poly.entity_id
_entity_poly.type
_entity_poly.pdbx_seq_one_letter_code
_entity_poly.pdbx_strand_id
1 'polypeptide(L)'
;MAFRPEIHAPQTGETRRGRGFSHSELKDAGIALADARWMAIPIDGRRKTKHPENVKLLMDFAKRISKLKITPKPPVAEKPKPTKAKPKPKSKPEPEPKPIETDLATLSGVTKKLSENLVEAGVRNIHDLARTSPRRLARITDLKRDRAEKLVDAAKRYEREKTKATREEKTKEPKIKELKDLPEINRTNIRQLKELGVESLDDLKAENPRDLSLLTGIPEARIKEWRKEIRTQVEE
;
A
#
# COMPACT_ATOMS: atom_id res chain seq x y z
N MET A 1 11.17 -5.55 -34.10
CA MET A 1 10.86 -6.98 -33.91
C MET A 1 10.18 -7.17 -32.57
N ALA A 2 9.02 -7.84 -32.51
CA ALA A 2 8.35 -8.11 -31.23
C ALA A 2 9.06 -9.26 -30.51
N PHE A 3 9.39 -9.07 -29.23
CA PHE A 3 10.02 -10.07 -28.37
C PHE A 3 8.99 -11.16 -28.00
N ARG A 4 8.89 -12.20 -28.85
CA ARG A 4 7.92 -13.29 -28.73
C ARG A 4 8.64 -14.65 -28.78
N PRO A 5 8.12 -15.69 -28.12
CA PRO A 5 8.68 -17.03 -28.19
C PRO A 5 8.32 -17.74 -29.49
N GLU A 6 9.11 -18.76 -29.81
CA GLU A 6 8.84 -19.72 -30.86
C GLU A 6 8.15 -20.97 -30.28
N ILE A 7 7.16 -21.49 -31.00
CA ILE A 7 6.37 -22.65 -30.62
C ILE A 7 6.28 -23.59 -31.82
N HIS A 8 6.44 -24.89 -31.60
CA HIS A 8 6.18 -25.90 -32.61
C HIS A 8 4.72 -26.33 -32.58
N ALA A 9 4.06 -26.35 -33.74
CA ALA A 9 2.73 -26.91 -33.86
C ALA A 9 2.78 -28.44 -33.65
N PRO A 10 1.93 -29.02 -32.79
CA PRO A 10 2.00 -30.45 -32.47
C PRO A 10 1.61 -31.35 -33.67
N GLN A 11 0.85 -30.82 -34.63
CA GLN A 11 0.36 -31.58 -35.79
C GLN A 11 1.27 -31.44 -37.03
N THR A 12 1.89 -30.28 -37.26
CA THR A 12 2.70 -30.03 -38.46
C THR A 12 4.20 -29.88 -38.17
N GLY A 13 4.61 -29.75 -36.90
CA GLY A 13 6.01 -29.50 -36.52
C GLY A 13 6.53 -28.09 -36.86
N GLU A 14 5.74 -27.30 -37.58
CA GLU A 14 6.09 -25.95 -38.01
C GLU A 14 6.31 -25.00 -36.83
N THR A 15 7.35 -24.18 -36.94
CA THR A 15 7.66 -23.10 -36.01
C THR A 15 6.75 -21.91 -36.24
N ARG A 16 6.04 -21.48 -35.20
CA ARG A 16 5.21 -20.27 -35.21
C ARG A 16 5.53 -19.38 -34.03
N ARG A 17 5.20 -18.09 -34.16
CA ARG A 17 5.32 -17.14 -33.05
C ARG A 17 4.21 -17.36 -32.03
N GLY A 18 4.60 -17.59 -30.79
CA GLY A 18 3.70 -17.72 -29.65
C GLY A 18 3.14 -16.38 -29.17
N ARG A 19 2.05 -16.45 -28.40
CA ARG A 19 1.47 -15.29 -27.70
C ARG A 19 2.41 -14.73 -26.64
N GLY A 20 3.10 -15.60 -25.90
CA GLY A 20 3.98 -15.24 -24.79
C GLY A 20 4.73 -16.43 -24.20
N PHE A 21 5.74 -16.14 -23.38
CA PHE A 21 6.60 -17.13 -22.73
C PHE A 21 5.84 -17.92 -21.67
N SER A 22 6.15 -19.21 -21.55
CA SER A 22 5.54 -20.06 -20.52
C SER A 22 6.11 -19.74 -19.14
N HIS A 23 5.37 -20.10 -18.09
CA HIS A 23 5.85 -19.98 -16.71
C HIS A 23 7.14 -20.80 -16.46
N SER A 24 7.26 -21.97 -17.09
CA SER A 24 8.46 -22.81 -16.98
C SER A 24 9.68 -22.18 -17.65
N GLU A 25 9.52 -21.60 -18.84
CA GLU A 25 10.64 -20.95 -19.54
C GLU A 25 11.16 -19.72 -18.79
N LEU A 26 10.26 -18.92 -18.20
CA LEU A 26 10.65 -17.77 -17.38
C LEU A 26 11.40 -18.20 -16.12
N LYS A 27 10.93 -19.27 -15.46
CA LYS A 27 11.56 -19.82 -14.26
C LYS A 27 12.94 -20.40 -14.56
N ASP A 28 13.09 -21.13 -15.66
CA ASP A 28 14.37 -21.70 -16.09
C ASP A 28 15.38 -20.60 -16.53
N ALA A 29 14.87 -19.47 -17.04
CA ALA A 29 15.67 -18.29 -17.34
C ALA A 29 16.02 -17.43 -16.12
N GLY A 30 15.52 -17.77 -14.92
CA GLY A 30 15.77 -17.01 -13.69
C GLY A 30 14.97 -15.69 -13.60
N ILE A 31 13.92 -15.54 -14.39
CA ILE A 31 13.09 -14.32 -14.43
C ILE A 31 11.83 -14.56 -13.59
N ALA A 32 11.62 -13.75 -12.55
CA ALA A 32 10.38 -13.80 -11.78
C ALA A 32 9.20 -13.27 -12.60
N LEU A 33 7.98 -13.73 -12.30
CA LEU A 33 6.78 -13.28 -13.03
C LEU A 33 6.53 -11.78 -12.90
N ALA A 34 6.85 -11.21 -11.74
CA ALA A 34 6.78 -9.77 -11.51
C ALA A 34 7.77 -9.02 -12.42
N ASP A 35 9.02 -9.50 -12.48
CA ASP A 35 10.07 -8.93 -13.31
C ASP A 35 9.72 -9.03 -14.80
N ALA A 36 9.18 -10.17 -15.25
CA ALA A 36 8.74 -10.37 -16.61
C ALA A 36 7.64 -9.36 -17.01
N ARG A 37 6.66 -9.10 -16.12
CA ARG A 37 5.62 -8.09 -16.35
C ARG A 37 6.20 -6.68 -16.41
N TRP A 38 7.15 -6.36 -15.54
CA TRP A 38 7.81 -5.06 -15.51
C TRP A 38 8.69 -4.83 -16.76
N MET A 39 9.40 -5.87 -17.21
CA MET A 39 10.20 -5.88 -18.44
C MET A 39 9.36 -5.97 -19.72
N ALA A 40 8.02 -5.86 -19.61
CA ALA A 40 7.07 -5.98 -20.71
C ALA A 40 7.22 -7.27 -21.53
N ILE A 41 7.68 -8.36 -20.91
CA ILE A 41 7.78 -9.68 -21.52
C ILE A 41 6.36 -10.29 -21.58
N PRO A 42 5.86 -10.69 -22.75
CA PRO A 42 4.54 -11.29 -22.87
C PRO A 42 4.53 -12.68 -22.21
N ILE A 43 3.58 -12.92 -21.31
CA ILE A 43 3.45 -14.18 -20.57
C ILE A 43 2.23 -14.95 -21.08
N ASP A 44 2.43 -16.20 -21.50
CA ASP A 44 1.34 -17.12 -21.80
C ASP A 44 1.20 -18.15 -20.68
N GLY A 45 0.30 -17.85 -19.75
CA GLY A 45 0.09 -18.69 -18.59
C GLY A 45 -0.58 -20.02 -18.85
N ARG A 46 -1.15 -20.21 -20.04
CA ARG A 46 -1.86 -21.44 -20.41
C ARG A 46 -0.90 -22.51 -20.92
N ARG A 47 0.30 -22.13 -21.37
CA ARG A 47 1.30 -23.04 -21.93
C ARG A 47 2.14 -23.69 -20.82
N LYS A 48 2.20 -25.02 -20.85
CA LYS A 48 3.05 -25.85 -19.97
C LYS A 48 4.29 -26.42 -20.67
N THR A 49 4.38 -26.27 -21.99
CA THR A 49 5.54 -26.72 -22.75
C THR A 49 6.72 -25.77 -22.54
N LYS A 50 7.93 -26.34 -22.57
CA LYS A 50 9.19 -25.62 -22.47
C LYS A 50 10.00 -25.85 -23.73
N HIS A 51 10.55 -24.78 -24.30
CA HIS A 51 11.48 -24.88 -25.43
C HIS A 51 12.83 -24.27 -25.03
N PRO A 52 13.94 -25.01 -25.21
CA PRO A 52 15.26 -24.55 -24.78
C PRO A 52 15.73 -23.29 -25.53
N GLU A 53 15.31 -23.11 -26.78
CA GLU A 53 15.59 -21.94 -27.61
C GLU A 53 15.00 -20.66 -26.99
N ASN A 54 13.76 -20.74 -26.49
CA ASN A 54 13.11 -19.62 -25.79
C ASN A 54 13.80 -19.27 -24.47
N VAL A 55 14.32 -20.27 -23.74
CA VAL A 55 15.06 -20.04 -22.48
C VAL A 55 16.37 -19.30 -22.76
N LYS A 56 17.11 -19.71 -23.79
CA LYS A 56 18.33 -19.00 -24.21
C LYS A 56 18.02 -17.55 -24.61
N LEU A 57 16.97 -17.35 -25.39
CA LEU A 57 16.51 -16.03 -25.81
C LEU A 57 16.14 -15.12 -24.62
N LEU A 58 15.50 -15.66 -23.58
CA LEU A 58 15.22 -14.94 -22.33
C LEU A 58 16.49 -14.61 -21.53
N MET A 59 17.45 -15.54 -21.45
CA MET A 59 18.74 -15.31 -20.78
C MET A 59 19.55 -14.22 -21.48
N ASP A 60 19.59 -14.22 -22.81
CA ASP A 60 20.32 -13.21 -23.58
C ASP A 60 19.65 -11.85 -23.50
N PHE A 61 18.32 -11.81 -23.42
CA PHE A 61 17.56 -10.60 -23.13
C PHE A 61 17.89 -10.03 -21.75
N ALA A 62 17.93 -10.86 -20.71
CA ALA A 62 18.31 -10.44 -19.36
C ALA A 62 19.76 -9.91 -19.30
N LYS A 63 20.70 -10.57 -20.01
CA LYS A 63 22.08 -10.08 -20.17
C LYS A 63 22.14 -8.74 -20.91
N ARG A 64 21.27 -8.51 -21.89
CA ARG A 64 21.21 -7.25 -22.63
C ARG A 64 20.65 -6.12 -21.77
N ILE A 65 19.60 -6.37 -20.99
CA ILE A 65 19.01 -5.38 -20.07
C ILE A 65 20.00 -4.99 -18.96
N SER A 66 20.69 -5.97 -18.37
CA SER A 66 21.70 -5.69 -17.33
C SER A 66 22.86 -4.85 -17.85
N LYS A 67 23.33 -5.09 -19.09
CA LYS A 67 24.34 -4.24 -19.74
C LYS A 67 23.87 -2.80 -19.97
N LEU A 68 22.57 -2.57 -20.13
CA LEU A 68 21.98 -1.23 -20.36
C LEU A 68 21.73 -0.44 -19.06
N LYS A 69 22.16 -0.93 -17.89
CA LYS A 69 22.03 -0.27 -16.57
C LYS A 69 20.61 0.21 -16.23
N ILE A 70 19.59 -0.55 -16.61
CA ILE A 70 18.23 -0.36 -16.08
C ILE A 70 18.14 -1.30 -14.86
N THR A 71 18.51 -0.81 -13.68
CA THR A 71 18.57 -1.66 -12.48
C THR A 71 17.17 -2.07 -12.02
N PRO A 72 16.88 -3.37 -11.85
CA PRO A 72 15.75 -3.80 -11.04
C PRO A 72 16.06 -3.50 -9.56
N LYS A 73 15.17 -2.78 -8.87
CA LYS A 73 15.23 -2.60 -7.41
C LYS A 73 14.88 -3.94 -6.76
N PRO A 74 15.72 -4.50 -5.86
CA PRO A 74 15.47 -5.82 -5.31
C PRO A 74 14.24 -5.80 -4.39
N PRO A 75 13.26 -6.71 -4.53
CA PRO A 75 12.42 -7.08 -3.40
C PRO A 75 13.30 -7.85 -2.41
N VAL A 76 13.32 -7.34 -1.19
CA VAL A 76 14.06 -7.80 -0.03
C VAL A 76 13.94 -9.33 0.18
N ALA A 77 15.11 -9.96 0.30
CA ALA A 77 15.44 -11.21 0.99
C ALA A 77 14.65 -12.50 0.64
N GLU A 78 15.40 -13.41 0.01
CA GLU A 78 15.10 -14.83 -0.17
C GLU A 78 14.80 -15.55 1.16
N LYS A 79 13.77 -16.39 1.17
CA LYS A 79 13.73 -17.59 2.02
C LYS A 79 13.83 -18.83 1.12
N PRO A 80 14.68 -19.82 1.45
CA PRO A 80 14.92 -21.00 0.62
C PRO A 80 13.75 -22.01 0.67
N LYS A 81 13.69 -22.85 -0.39
CA LYS A 81 12.68 -23.90 -0.66
C LYS A 81 12.50 -24.89 0.52
N PRO A 82 11.30 -25.48 0.73
CA PRO A 82 11.13 -26.60 1.66
C PRO A 82 11.46 -27.94 0.98
N THR A 83 12.56 -28.57 1.39
CA THR A 83 12.75 -30.02 1.35
C THR A 83 12.43 -30.63 2.71
N LYS A 84 11.85 -31.82 2.72
CA LYS A 84 11.34 -32.57 3.88
C LYS A 84 12.48 -32.99 4.83
N ALA A 85 12.34 -32.75 6.15
CA ALA A 85 12.64 -33.65 7.29
C ALA A 85 12.75 -32.88 8.64
N LYS A 86 12.18 -33.45 9.72
CA LYS A 86 12.35 -33.07 11.17
C LYS A 86 13.74 -33.55 11.69
N PRO A 87 14.23 -33.21 12.91
CA PRO A 87 13.69 -32.40 14.03
C PRO A 87 14.67 -31.31 14.61
N LYS A 88 14.22 -30.55 15.64
CA LYS A 88 14.90 -29.44 16.38
C LYS A 88 16.20 -29.88 17.12
N PRO A 89 17.13 -28.95 17.46
CA PRO A 89 17.12 -28.36 18.81
C PRO A 89 17.44 -26.84 18.87
N LYS A 90 17.39 -26.33 20.11
CA LYS A 90 17.23 -24.95 20.61
C LYS A 90 18.47 -24.04 20.43
N SER A 91 18.23 -22.75 20.18
CA SER A 91 19.03 -21.64 20.76
C SER A 91 18.19 -20.34 20.87
N LYS A 92 18.01 -19.87 22.11
CA LYS A 92 17.86 -18.45 22.51
C LYS A 92 19.29 -17.99 22.95
N PRO A 93 19.63 -16.69 23.10
CA PRO A 93 18.76 -15.51 23.23
C PRO A 93 19.14 -14.26 22.36
N GLU A 94 18.18 -13.32 22.37
CA GLU A 94 18.11 -11.88 22.04
C GLU A 94 19.25 -11.09 21.38
N PRO A 95 18.85 -10.06 20.58
CA PRO A 95 19.07 -8.69 21.06
C PRO A 95 17.75 -7.94 21.29
N GLU A 96 17.75 -7.18 22.38
CA GLU A 96 16.67 -6.37 22.95
C GLU A 96 15.96 -5.49 21.89
N PRO A 97 14.60 -5.45 21.85
CA PRO A 97 13.91 -4.35 21.23
C PRO A 97 13.75 -3.21 22.24
N LYS A 98 14.19 -2.02 21.81
CA LYS A 98 13.95 -0.70 22.39
C LYS A 98 12.52 -0.57 22.95
N PRO A 99 12.32 0.23 24.02
CA PRO A 99 11.02 0.38 24.67
C PRO A 99 10.01 0.93 23.67
N ILE A 100 9.13 0.06 23.20
CA ILE A 100 7.91 0.49 22.50
C ILE A 100 7.05 1.09 23.60
N GLU A 101 6.83 2.40 23.55
CA GLU A 101 5.88 3.10 24.42
C GLU A 101 4.54 2.36 24.33
N THR A 102 4.21 1.56 25.34
CA THR A 102 3.05 0.69 25.27
C THR A 102 1.80 1.52 25.59
N ASP A 103 1.03 1.84 24.55
CA ASP A 103 -0.36 2.34 24.66
C ASP A 103 -1.22 1.49 25.61
N LEU A 104 -0.83 0.23 25.89
CA LEU A 104 -1.50 -0.68 26.83
C LEU A 104 -1.65 -0.11 28.25
N ALA A 105 -0.73 0.74 28.72
CA ALA A 105 -0.80 1.34 30.06
C ALA A 105 -1.91 2.40 30.18
N THR A 106 -2.43 2.90 29.05
CA THR A 106 -3.54 3.86 29.05
C THR A 106 -4.89 3.21 29.31
N LEU A 107 -5.00 1.87 29.17
CA LEU A 107 -6.22 1.15 29.45
C LEU A 107 -6.44 1.02 30.96
N SER A 108 -7.59 1.52 31.42
CA SER A 108 -7.97 1.44 32.82
C SER A 108 -8.00 -0.02 33.30
N GLY A 109 -7.28 -0.31 34.38
CA GLY A 109 -7.20 -1.64 34.98
C GLY A 109 -6.00 -2.50 34.55
N VAL A 110 -5.13 -2.00 33.67
CA VAL A 110 -3.82 -2.59 33.36
C VAL A 110 -2.77 -2.06 34.33
N THR A 111 -2.16 -2.93 35.14
CA THR A 111 -1.03 -2.58 35.99
C THR A 111 0.29 -2.73 35.22
N LYS A 112 1.37 -2.05 35.65
CA LYS A 112 2.69 -2.15 35.01
C LYS A 112 3.19 -3.60 34.82
N LYS A 113 3.01 -4.43 35.86
CA LYS A 113 3.32 -5.87 35.81
C LYS A 113 2.47 -6.62 34.79
N LEU A 114 1.20 -6.26 34.68
CA LEU A 114 0.31 -6.89 33.71
C LEU A 114 0.66 -6.49 32.28
N SER A 115 1.03 -5.23 32.03
CA SER A 115 1.51 -4.80 30.70
C SER A 115 2.78 -5.54 30.30
N GLU A 116 3.72 -5.77 31.23
CA GLU A 116 4.93 -6.58 30.97
C GLU A 116 4.55 -8.02 30.58
N ASN A 117 3.66 -8.67 31.34
CA ASN A 117 3.17 -10.02 31.02
C ASN A 117 2.44 -10.08 29.66
N LEU A 118 1.70 -9.02 29.30
CA LEU A 118 1.02 -8.92 28.00
C LEU A 118 2.02 -8.80 26.84
N VAL A 119 3.07 -8.00 27.01
CA VAL A 119 4.14 -7.86 26.02
C VAL A 119 4.88 -9.18 25.84
N GLU A 120 5.18 -9.89 26.95
CA GLU A 120 5.79 -11.22 26.92
C GLU A 120 4.90 -12.26 26.23
N ALA A 121 3.58 -12.16 26.42
CA ALA A 121 2.57 -12.96 25.73
C ALA A 121 2.44 -12.66 24.21
N GLY A 122 3.13 -11.62 23.73
CA GLY A 122 3.08 -11.17 22.34
C GLY A 122 1.93 -10.20 22.04
N VAL A 123 1.24 -9.69 23.06
CA VAL A 123 0.23 -8.63 22.92
C VAL A 123 0.92 -7.29 23.14
N ARG A 124 1.31 -6.62 22.05
CA ARG A 124 2.12 -5.39 22.11
C ARG A 124 1.27 -4.12 22.09
N ASN A 125 0.11 -4.18 21.43
CA ASN A 125 -0.74 -3.00 21.19
C ASN A 125 -2.20 -3.24 21.65
N ILE A 126 -2.94 -2.15 21.89
CA ILE A 126 -4.38 -2.20 22.24
C ILE A 126 -5.18 -2.99 21.19
N HIS A 127 -4.83 -2.83 19.91
CA HIS A 127 -5.45 -3.54 18.81
C HIS A 127 -5.24 -5.07 18.87
N ASP A 128 -4.04 -5.50 19.24
CA ASP A 128 -3.75 -6.94 19.41
C ASP A 128 -4.52 -7.49 20.61
N LEU A 129 -4.68 -6.68 21.66
CA LEU A 129 -5.48 -7.03 22.84
C LEU A 129 -6.96 -7.20 22.47
N ALA A 130 -7.53 -6.30 21.65
CA ALA A 130 -8.92 -6.35 21.18
C ALA A 130 -9.24 -7.60 20.36
N ARG A 131 -8.25 -8.12 19.60
CA ARG A 131 -8.37 -9.33 18.77
C ARG A 131 -8.10 -10.62 19.53
N THR A 132 -7.44 -10.55 20.68
CA THR A 132 -7.11 -11.72 21.47
C THR A 132 -8.34 -12.23 22.22
N SER A 133 -8.51 -13.56 22.27
CA SER A 133 -9.64 -14.13 22.98
C SER A 133 -9.45 -14.03 24.51
N PRO A 134 -10.50 -13.70 25.29
CA PRO A 134 -10.42 -13.61 26.74
C PRO A 134 -9.90 -14.88 27.41
N ARG A 135 -10.26 -16.06 26.85
CA ARG A 135 -9.82 -17.36 27.34
C ARG A 135 -8.31 -17.58 27.17
N ARG A 136 -7.74 -17.09 26.06
CA ARG A 136 -6.30 -17.20 25.80
C ARG A 136 -5.54 -16.23 26.71
N LEU A 137 -6.03 -15.00 26.86
CA LEU A 137 -5.48 -14.00 27.78
C LEU A 137 -5.40 -14.53 29.21
N ALA A 138 -6.54 -15.00 29.75
CA ALA A 138 -6.62 -15.55 31.11
C ALA A 138 -5.56 -16.62 31.40
N ARG A 139 -5.31 -17.51 30.43
CA ARG A 139 -4.32 -18.60 30.57
C ARG A 139 -2.88 -18.13 30.57
N ILE A 140 -2.56 -17.08 29.80
CA ILE A 140 -1.18 -16.64 29.62
C ILE A 140 -0.78 -15.68 30.74
N THR A 141 -1.69 -14.81 31.16
CA THR A 141 -1.41 -13.78 32.17
C THR A 141 -1.83 -14.17 33.58
N ASP A 142 -2.24 -15.43 33.78
CA ASP A 142 -2.80 -15.96 35.04
C ASP A 142 -3.89 -15.06 35.64
N LEU A 143 -4.79 -14.59 34.78
CA LEU A 143 -5.91 -13.73 35.18
C LEU A 143 -7.20 -14.54 35.27
N LYS A 144 -8.07 -14.15 36.21
CA LYS A 144 -9.46 -14.61 36.20
C LYS A 144 -10.12 -14.23 34.87
N ARG A 145 -10.94 -15.15 34.34
CA ARG A 145 -11.60 -15.00 33.04
C ARG A 145 -12.38 -13.69 32.93
N ASP A 146 -13.11 -13.31 33.97
CA ASP A 146 -13.93 -12.10 34.00
C ASP A 146 -13.07 -10.83 33.87
N ARG A 147 -11.86 -10.84 34.43
CA ARG A 147 -10.93 -9.72 34.32
C ARG A 147 -10.33 -9.62 32.92
N ALA A 148 -9.99 -10.77 32.32
CA ALA A 148 -9.52 -10.81 30.93
C ALA A 148 -10.59 -10.33 29.95
N GLU A 149 -11.86 -10.67 30.18
CA GLU A 149 -12.99 -10.21 29.37
C GLU A 149 -13.17 -8.69 29.43
N LYS A 150 -13.15 -8.11 30.64
CA LYS A 150 -13.19 -6.65 30.82
C LYS A 150 -12.08 -5.92 30.08
N LEU A 151 -10.87 -6.48 30.05
CA LEU A 151 -9.73 -5.90 29.34
C LEU A 151 -9.91 -5.93 27.82
N VAL A 152 -10.38 -7.05 27.27
CA VAL A 152 -10.67 -7.17 25.83
C VAL A 152 -11.78 -6.22 25.42
N ASP A 153 -12.82 -6.08 26.25
CA ASP A 153 -13.93 -5.17 25.97
C ASP A 153 -13.53 -3.70 26.07
N ALA A 154 -12.69 -3.34 27.05
CA ALA A 154 -12.10 -2.01 27.14
C ALA A 154 -11.26 -1.69 25.89
N ALA A 155 -10.45 -2.64 25.43
CA ALA A 155 -9.66 -2.48 24.21
C ALA A 155 -10.54 -2.27 22.96
N LYS A 156 -11.62 -3.05 22.82
CA LYS A 156 -12.59 -2.88 21.71
C LYS A 156 -13.31 -1.54 21.75
N ARG A 157 -13.66 -1.03 22.95
CA ARG A 157 -14.27 0.30 23.10
C ARG A 157 -13.30 1.38 22.66
N TYR A 158 -12.05 1.30 23.10
CA TYR A 158 -11.00 2.22 22.69
C TYR A 158 -10.83 2.27 21.16
N GLU A 159 -10.82 1.11 20.47
CA GLU A 159 -10.77 1.08 19.00
C GLU A 159 -12.00 1.73 18.34
N ARG A 160 -13.19 1.51 18.89
CA ARG A 160 -14.43 2.14 18.40
C ARG A 160 -14.41 3.65 18.58
N GLU A 161 -13.90 4.13 19.69
CA GLU A 161 -13.77 5.57 19.96
C GLU A 161 -12.70 6.19 19.08
N LYS A 162 -11.54 5.56 18.91
CA LYS A 162 -10.48 6.03 18.02
C LYS A 162 -10.94 6.08 16.56
N THR A 163 -11.71 5.09 16.10
CA THR A 163 -12.27 5.07 14.73
C THR A 163 -13.40 6.10 14.53
N LYS A 164 -14.22 6.35 15.56
CA LYS A 164 -15.20 7.45 15.54
C LYS A 164 -14.51 8.81 15.55
N ALA A 165 -13.53 9.03 16.42
CA ALA A 165 -12.75 10.25 16.49
C ALA A 165 -12.03 10.54 15.17
N THR A 166 -11.32 9.57 14.58
CA THR A 166 -10.70 9.76 13.24
C THR A 166 -11.73 9.96 12.12
N ARG A 167 -12.96 9.44 12.26
CA ARG A 167 -14.03 9.68 11.28
C ARG A 167 -14.64 11.08 11.45
N GLU A 168 -14.80 11.54 12.68
CA GLU A 168 -15.30 12.86 13.05
C GLU A 168 -14.27 13.97 12.76
N GLU A 169 -12.97 13.69 12.93
CA GLU A 169 -11.86 14.57 12.60
C GLU A 169 -11.68 14.67 11.07
N LYS A 170 -11.82 13.56 10.33
CA LYS A 170 -11.90 13.59 8.86
C LYS A 170 -13.11 14.35 8.32
N THR A 171 -14.18 14.51 9.09
CA THR A 171 -15.32 15.37 8.71
C THR A 171 -15.12 16.84 9.06
N LYS A 172 -14.10 17.18 9.88
CA LYS A 172 -13.74 18.56 10.27
C LYS A 172 -12.51 19.09 9.53
N GLU A 173 -11.79 18.27 8.75
CA GLU A 173 -10.76 18.79 7.85
C GLU A 173 -11.40 19.60 6.72
N PRO A 174 -10.80 20.73 6.31
CA PRO A 174 -11.30 21.49 5.17
C PRO A 174 -11.26 20.56 3.96
N LYS A 175 -12.43 20.38 3.33
CA LYS A 175 -12.58 19.49 2.16
C LYS A 175 -11.79 20.00 0.96
N ILE A 176 -11.44 21.29 0.94
CA ILE A 176 -10.66 21.95 -0.11
C ILE A 176 -9.31 22.37 0.48
N LYS A 177 -8.23 21.69 0.08
CA LYS A 177 -6.86 22.03 0.50
C LYS A 177 -6.10 22.73 -0.63
N GLU A 178 -6.35 22.35 -1.87
CA GLU A 178 -5.75 22.95 -3.06
C GLU A 178 -6.82 23.51 -4.00
N LEU A 179 -6.40 24.39 -4.92
CA LEU A 179 -7.24 24.82 -6.05
C LEU A 179 -7.85 23.64 -6.80
N LYS A 180 -7.15 22.48 -6.86
CA LYS A 180 -7.63 21.27 -7.55
C LYS A 180 -8.83 20.59 -6.89
N ASP A 181 -9.04 20.87 -5.61
CA ASP A 181 -10.13 20.28 -4.83
C ASP A 181 -11.44 21.08 -4.97
N LEU A 182 -11.39 22.22 -5.67
CA LEU A 182 -12.58 23.03 -5.94
C LEU A 182 -13.57 22.25 -6.82
N PRO A 183 -14.87 22.29 -6.49
CA PRO A 183 -15.88 21.59 -7.27
C PRO A 183 -15.88 22.09 -8.72
N GLU A 184 -15.96 21.16 -9.67
CA GLU A 184 -15.99 21.39 -11.14
C GLU A 184 -14.83 22.25 -11.68
N ILE A 185 -13.73 22.38 -10.95
CA ILE A 185 -12.54 23.02 -11.50
C ILE A 185 -11.83 22.06 -12.46
N ASN A 186 -11.66 22.49 -13.71
CA ASN A 186 -10.96 21.72 -14.72
C ASN A 186 -9.46 22.01 -14.69
N ARG A 187 -8.65 21.06 -15.19
CA ARG A 187 -7.19 21.25 -15.35
C ARG A 187 -6.85 22.51 -16.17
N THR A 188 -7.69 22.83 -17.17
CA THR A 188 -7.56 24.05 -17.98
C THR A 188 -7.76 25.30 -17.13
N ASN A 189 -8.81 25.34 -16.33
CA ASN A 189 -9.11 26.47 -15.43
C ASN A 189 -7.97 26.67 -14.42
N ILE A 190 -7.45 25.59 -13.82
CA ILE A 190 -6.30 25.65 -12.91
C ILE A 190 -5.09 26.23 -13.63
N ARG A 191 -4.81 25.78 -14.86
CA ARG A 191 -3.69 26.27 -15.64
C ARG A 191 -3.83 27.76 -15.95
N GLN A 192 -5.02 28.21 -16.35
CA GLN A 192 -5.31 29.61 -16.64
C GLN A 192 -5.17 30.48 -15.39
N LEU A 193 -5.66 30.02 -14.23
CA LEU A 193 -5.47 30.71 -12.95
C LEU A 193 -3.99 30.82 -12.59
N LYS A 194 -3.20 29.75 -12.78
CA LYS A 194 -1.74 29.77 -12.55
C LYS A 194 -1.01 30.71 -13.50
N GLU A 195 -1.41 30.77 -14.76
CA GLU A 195 -0.84 31.71 -15.74
C GLU A 195 -1.10 33.18 -15.34
N LEU A 196 -2.15 33.44 -14.55
CA LEU A 196 -2.44 34.75 -13.94
C LEU A 196 -1.82 34.94 -12.54
N GLY A 197 -1.03 33.99 -12.05
CA GLY A 197 -0.39 34.06 -10.73
C GLY A 197 -1.30 33.65 -9.56
N VAL A 198 -2.51 33.14 -9.83
CA VAL A 198 -3.41 32.60 -8.80
C VAL A 198 -3.05 31.13 -8.56
N GLU A 199 -2.12 30.90 -7.64
CA GLU A 199 -1.62 29.55 -7.31
C GLU A 199 -2.18 28.99 -5.99
N SER A 200 -2.70 29.86 -5.12
CA SER A 200 -3.28 29.48 -3.83
C SER A 200 -4.78 29.81 -3.74
N LEU A 201 -5.43 29.20 -2.74
CA LEU A 201 -6.82 29.49 -2.41
C LEU A 201 -7.00 30.93 -1.91
N ASP A 202 -5.97 31.48 -1.25
CA ASP A 202 -6.02 32.85 -0.72
C ASP A 202 -5.84 33.89 -1.82
N ASP A 203 -5.02 33.61 -2.84
CA ASP A 203 -4.93 34.45 -4.05
C ASP A 203 -6.29 34.52 -4.75
N LEU A 204 -6.98 33.37 -4.89
CA LEU A 204 -8.31 33.33 -5.50
C LEU A 204 -9.36 34.09 -4.66
N LYS A 205 -9.19 34.17 -3.34
CA LYS A 205 -10.05 35.01 -2.48
C LYS A 205 -9.76 36.50 -2.64
N ALA A 206 -8.50 36.88 -2.80
CA ALA A 206 -8.09 38.28 -2.89
C ALA A 206 -8.49 38.91 -4.24
N GLU A 207 -8.43 38.15 -5.32
CA GLU A 207 -8.65 38.66 -6.67
C GLU A 207 -10.13 38.98 -6.99
N ASN A 208 -10.33 39.88 -7.95
CA ASN A 208 -11.66 40.28 -8.41
C ASN A 208 -12.24 39.24 -9.40
N PRO A 209 -13.44 38.69 -9.15
CA PRO A 209 -14.03 37.65 -9.98
C PRO A 209 -14.35 38.13 -11.41
N ARG A 210 -14.59 39.43 -11.60
CA ARG A 210 -14.83 40.02 -12.92
C ARG A 210 -13.57 39.97 -13.78
N ASP A 211 -12.45 40.38 -13.21
CA ASP A 211 -11.16 40.47 -13.92
C ASP A 211 -10.65 39.06 -14.27
N LEU A 212 -10.77 38.13 -13.31
CA LEU A 212 -10.49 36.71 -13.56
C LEU A 212 -11.40 36.13 -14.65
N SER A 213 -12.68 36.49 -14.68
CA SER A 213 -13.60 36.00 -15.70
C SER A 213 -13.21 36.46 -17.10
N LEU A 214 -12.84 37.73 -17.26
CA LEU A 214 -12.43 38.31 -18.53
C LEU A 214 -11.12 37.69 -19.05
N LEU A 215 -10.17 37.43 -18.15
CA LEU A 215 -8.84 36.94 -18.52
C LEU A 215 -8.79 35.42 -18.74
N THR A 216 -9.52 34.65 -17.93
CA THR A 216 -9.51 33.17 -18.01
C THR A 216 -10.60 32.61 -18.92
N GLY A 217 -11.65 33.38 -19.20
CA GLY A 217 -12.87 32.88 -19.86
C GLY A 217 -13.73 32.00 -18.95
N ILE A 218 -13.41 31.90 -17.65
CA ILE A 218 -14.25 31.20 -16.66
C ILE A 218 -15.44 32.12 -16.32
N PRO A 219 -16.68 31.62 -16.25
CA PRO A 219 -17.83 32.45 -15.91
C PRO A 219 -17.70 33.04 -14.50
N GLU A 220 -17.98 34.35 -14.36
CA GLU A 220 -17.90 35.10 -13.09
C GLU A 220 -18.69 34.42 -11.96
N ALA A 221 -19.86 33.84 -12.29
CA ALA A 221 -20.69 33.10 -11.34
C ALA A 221 -19.92 31.95 -10.69
N ARG A 222 -19.11 31.22 -11.47
CA ARG A 222 -18.34 30.09 -10.97
C ARG A 222 -17.20 30.52 -10.05
N ILE A 223 -16.51 31.60 -10.40
CA ILE A 223 -15.44 32.15 -9.56
C ILE A 223 -16.02 32.64 -8.22
N LYS A 224 -17.21 33.25 -8.23
CA LYS A 224 -17.94 33.61 -7.02
C LYS A 224 -18.33 32.41 -6.17
N GLU A 225 -18.82 31.34 -6.80
CA GLU A 225 -19.12 30.07 -6.11
C GLU A 225 -17.88 29.49 -5.44
N TRP A 226 -16.75 29.43 -6.15
CA TRP A 226 -15.48 28.97 -5.56
C TRP A 226 -15.06 29.83 -4.38
N ARG A 227 -15.11 31.17 -4.49
CA ARG A 227 -14.78 32.07 -3.37
C ARG A 227 -15.71 31.86 -2.16
N LYS A 228 -17.00 31.65 -2.41
CA LYS A 228 -18.00 31.37 -1.36
C LYS A 228 -17.71 30.04 -0.67
N GLU A 229 -17.49 28.98 -1.44
CA GLU A 229 -17.20 27.64 -0.93
C GLU A 229 -15.92 27.63 -0.08
N ILE A 230 -14.86 28.31 -0.53
CA ILE A 230 -13.62 28.40 0.26
C ILE A 230 -13.87 29.17 1.56
N ARG A 231 -14.69 30.23 1.55
CA ARG A 231 -15.01 30.99 2.77
C ARG A 231 -15.81 30.14 3.76
N THR A 232 -16.79 29.38 3.28
CA THR A 232 -17.62 28.51 4.13
C THR A 232 -16.79 27.40 4.80
N GLN A 233 -15.79 26.84 4.11
CA GLN A 233 -14.93 25.79 4.68
C GLN A 233 -13.84 26.28 5.63
N VAL A 234 -13.63 27.60 5.75
CA VAL A 234 -12.70 28.21 6.72
C VAL A 234 -13.44 28.61 8.02
N GLU A 235 -14.76 28.76 7.97
CA GLU A 235 -15.60 29.16 9.11
C GLU A 235 -16.25 27.97 9.85
N GLU A 236 -16.19 26.74 9.31
CA GLU A 236 -16.65 25.47 9.95
C GLU A 236 -15.50 24.71 10.65
#